data_AF-A0A950AMD0-F1
#
_entry.id   AF-A0A950AMD0-F1
#
_cell.length_a   1.000
_cell.length_b   1.000
_cell.length_c   1.000
_cell.angle_alpha   90.00
_cell.angle_beta   90.00
_cell.angle_gamma   90.00
#
_symmetry.space_group_name_H-M   'P 1'
#
loop_
_entity.id
_entity.type
_entity.pdbx_description
1 polymer ?
#
loop_
_entity_poly.entity_id
_entity_poly.type
_entity_poly.pdbx_seq_one_letter_code
_entity_poly.pdbx_strand_id
1 'polypeptide(L)' 'MSLDTLRRWMRVGWVRARKLSDTRGRWAVWADAEELDRLGRLRACDRSWANQSLRALLTVPKRREGD' A
#
# COMPACT_ATOMS: atom_id res chain seq x y z
N MET A 1 -7.05 7.13 7.37
CA MET A 1 -7.02 5.72 6.91
C MET A 1 -6.97 4.86 8.16
N SER A 2 -7.76 3.80 8.27
CA SER A 2 -7.68 2.95 9.47
C SER A 2 -6.39 2.12 9.46
N LEU A 3 -5.88 1.81 10.64
CA LEU A 3 -4.71 0.94 10.82
C LEU A 3 -4.94 -0.45 10.23
N ASP A 4 -6.18 -0.96 10.28
CA ASP A 4 -6.56 -2.24 9.68
C ASP A 4 -6.41 -2.25 8.15
N THR A 5 -6.80 -1.18 7.47
CA THR A 5 -6.59 -1.06 6.02
C THR A 5 -5.10 -1.08 5.68
N LEU A 6 -4.29 -0.29 6.39
CA LEU A 6 -2.84 -0.26 6.16
C LEU A 6 -2.19 -1.63 6.45
N ARG A 7 -2.55 -2.27 7.57
CA ARG A 7 -2.06 -3.59 7.94
C ARG A 7 -2.40 -4.65 6.90
N ARG A 8 -3.62 -4.62 6.38
CA ARG A 8 -4.01 -5.50 5.27
C ARG A 8 -3.12 -5.26 4.05
N TRP A 9 -2.94 -4.00 3.64
CA TRP A 9 -2.13 -3.63 2.47
C TRP A 9 -0.67 -4.07 2.61
N MET A 10 -0.09 -3.92 3.81
CA MET A 10 1.25 -4.44 4.10
C MET A 10 1.31 -5.96 3.95
N ARG A 11 0.31 -6.68 4.46
CA ARG A 11 0.27 -8.15 4.40
C ARG A 11 0.10 -8.69 2.98
N VAL A 12 -0.71 -8.03 2.14
CA VAL A 12 -0.94 -8.45 0.75
C VAL A 12 0.07 -7.86 -0.24
N GLY A 13 1.07 -7.11 0.23
CA GLY A 13 2.13 -6.54 -0.60
C GLY A 13 1.71 -5.35 -1.46
N TRP A 14 0.59 -4.69 -1.15
CA TRP A 14 0.12 -3.50 -1.88
C TRP A 14 0.87 -2.23 -1.48
N VAL A 15 1.67 -2.29 -0.44
CA VAL A 15 2.62 -1.25 -0.04
C VAL A 15 3.92 -1.93 0.35
N ARG A 16 5.05 -1.29 0.01
CA ARG A 16 6.36 -1.78 0.44
C ARG A 16 6.51 -1.54 1.94
N ALA A 17 6.52 -2.62 2.70
CA ALA A 17 6.75 -2.58 4.13
C ALA A 17 7.70 -3.69 4.55
N ARG A 18 8.57 -3.38 5.53
CA ARG A 18 9.46 -4.36 6.13
C ARG A 18 9.21 -4.45 7.63
N LYS A 19 9.21 -5.66 8.17
CA LYS A 19 9.13 -5.89 9.61
C LYS A 19 10.47 -5.51 10.23
N LEU A 20 10.45 -4.66 11.23
CA LEU A 20 11.64 -4.31 12.00
C LEU A 20 11.80 -5.35 13.11
N SER A 21 12.86 -6.15 13.05
CA SER A 21 13.15 -7.22 14.01
C SER A 21 13.32 -6.69 15.44
N ASP A 22 13.82 -5.47 15.58
CA ASP A 22 14.23 -4.89 16.86
C ASP A 22 13.07 -4.21 17.64
N THR A 23 11.99 -3.84 16.96
CA THR A 23 10.94 -2.99 17.53
C THR A 23 9.62 -3.72 17.70
N ARG A 24 9.53 -4.72 18.59
CA ARG A 24 8.27 -5.36 19.04
C ARG A 24 7.24 -5.65 17.92
N GLY A 25 7.69 -6.05 16.72
CA GLY A 25 6.80 -6.32 15.58
C GLY A 25 6.25 -5.08 14.84
N ARG A 26 6.90 -3.92 14.94
CA ARG A 26 6.61 -2.73 14.13
C ARG A 26 7.01 -2.95 12.67
N TRP A 27 6.30 -2.26 11.79
CA TRP A 27 6.55 -2.24 10.35
C TRP A 27 7.07 -0.87 9.95
N ALA A 28 8.15 -0.83 9.17
CA ALA A 28 8.55 0.36 8.45
C ALA A 28 7.91 0.33 7.07
N VAL A 29 7.09 1.35 6.77
CA VAL A 29 6.44 1.51 5.47
C VAL A 29 7.25 2.50 4.65
N TRP A 30 7.52 2.14 3.39
CA TRP A 30 8.10 3.06 2.42
C TRP A 30 7.00 3.57 1.49
N ALA A 31 6.93 4.89 1.34
CA ALA A 31 6.08 5.57 0.37
C ALA A 31 6.70 6.94 0.08
N ASP A 32 7.09 7.18 -1.17
CA ASP A 32 7.37 8.51 -1.67
C ASP A 32 6.05 9.27 -2.00
N ALA A 33 6.14 10.50 -2.50
CA ALA A 33 4.97 11.32 -2.78
C ALA A 33 4.00 10.69 -3.79
N GLU A 34 4.52 10.02 -4.83
CA GLU A 34 3.69 9.32 -5.82
C GLU A 34 3.03 8.08 -5.20
N GLU A 35 3.73 7.39 -4.32
CA GLU A 35 3.16 6.27 -3.58
C GLU A 35 2.07 6.68 -2.61
N LEU A 36 2.25 7.81 -1.92
CA LEU A 36 1.21 8.37 -1.06
C LEU A 36 -0.04 8.74 -1.87
N ASP A 37 0.12 9.30 -3.07
CA ASP A 37 -1.00 9.59 -3.98
C ASP A 37 -1.69 8.31 -4.47
N ARG A 38 -0.92 7.30 -4.91
CA ARG A 38 -1.46 5.98 -5.32
C ARG A 38 -2.26 5.33 -4.20
N LEU A 39 -1.74 5.34 -2.96
CA LEU A 39 -2.44 4.82 -1.79
C LEU A 39 -3.70 5.63 -1.47
N GLY A 40 -3.67 6.95 -1.65
CA GLY A 40 -4.84 7.82 -1.57
C GLY A 40 -5.92 7.42 -2.57
N ARG A 41 -5.54 7.23 -3.84
CA ARG A 41 -6.44 6.75 -4.89
C ARG A 41 -6.98 5.36 -4.58
N LEU A 42 -6.14 4.43 -4.11
CA LEU A 42 -6.56 3.08 -3.74
C LEU A 42 -7.60 3.09 -2.60
N ARG A 43 -7.48 4.05 -1.68
CA ARG A 43 -8.44 4.25 -0.59
C ARG A 43 -9.77 4.84 -1.09
N ALA A 44 -9.71 5.79 -2.02
CA ALA A 44 -10.90 6.42 -2.61
C ALA A 44 -11.58 5.49 -3.64
N CYS A 45 -10.84 4.54 -4.20
CA CYS A 45 -11.31 3.54 -5.14
C CYS A 45 -12.25 2.56 -4.44
N ASP A 46 -13.54 2.76 -4.66
CA ASP A 46 -14.58 1.84 -4.25
C ASP A 46 -14.44 0.47 -4.96
N ARG A 47 -15.06 -0.57 -4.39
CA ARG A 47 -15.00 -1.95 -4.92
C ARG A 47 -16.04 -2.24 -5.99
N SER A 48 -16.62 -1.24 -6.64
CA SER A 48 -17.52 -1.46 -7.77
C SER A 48 -16.79 -2.11 -8.95
N TRP A 49 -17.59 -2.77 -9.78
CA TRP A 49 -17.13 -3.41 -11.00
C TRP A 49 -16.49 -2.41 -11.98
N ALA A 50 -17.03 -1.18 -12.06
CA ALA A 50 -16.49 -0.11 -12.90
C ALA A 50 -15.04 0.28 -12.52
N ASN A 51 -14.69 0.18 -11.25
CA ASN A 51 -13.37 0.53 -10.73
C ASN A 51 -12.40 -0.66 -10.66
N GLN A 52 -12.81 -1.86 -11.08
CA GLN A 52 -12.01 -3.08 -10.93
C GLN A 52 -10.64 -2.97 -11.59
N SER A 53 -10.57 -2.46 -12.83
CA SER A 53 -9.32 -2.30 -13.58
C SER A 53 -8.41 -1.24 -12.94
N LEU A 54 -8.97 -0.09 -12.54
CA LEU A 54 -8.21 0.95 -11.84
C LEU A 54 -7.66 0.40 -10.52
N ARG A 55 -8.48 -0.35 -9.78
CA ARG A 55 -8.07 -0.98 -8.54
C ARG A 55 -6.95 -1.97 -8.74
N ALA A 56 -6.97 -2.79 -9.79
CA ALA A 56 -5.89 -3.72 -10.11
C ALA A 56 -4.55 -2.99 -10.31
N LEU A 57 -4.55 -1.89 -11.07
CA LEU A 57 -3.35 -1.05 -11.27
C LEU A 57 -2.87 -0.44 -9.95
N LEU A 58 -3.80 0.09 -9.15
CA LEU A 58 -3.51 0.70 -7.86
C LEU A 58 -3.09 -0.30 -6.79
N THR A 59 -3.20 -1.62 -6.99
CA THR A 59 -2.71 -2.63 -6.03
C THR A 59 -1.26 -3.04 -6.27
N VAL A 60 -0.68 -2.64 -7.40
CA VAL A 60 0.73 -2.87 -7.72
C VAL A 60 1.55 -1.68 -7.18
N PRO A 61 2.42 -1.88 -6.18
CA PRO A 61 3.28 -0.81 -5.69
C PRO A 61 4.36 -0.46 -6.71
N LYS A 62 4.75 0.81 -6.76
CA LYS A 62 5.92 1.26 -7.52
C LYS A 62 7.18 0.54 -7.04
N ARG A 63 8.07 0.23 -7.99
CA ARG A 63 9.40 -0.27 -7.67
C ARG A 63 10.19 0.86 -7.03
N ARG A 64 10.75 0.60 -5.85
CA ARG A 64 11.70 1.52 -5.24
C ARG A 64 12.96 1.55 -6.11
N GLU A 65 13.43 2.74 -6.47
CA GLU A 65 14.75 2.86 -7.09
C GLU A 65 15.82 2.38 -6.09
N GLY A 66 16.62 1.39 -6.51
CA GLY A 66 17.65 0.75 -5.68
C GLY A 66 17.25 -0.57 -5.01
N ASP A 67 16.20 -1.25 -5.50
CA ASP A 67 15.82 -2.63 -5.14
C ASP A 67 16.30 -3.66 -6.17
#